data_AF-A0AAN6MC77-F1
#
_entry.id   AF-A0AAN6MC77-F1
#
_cell.length_a   1.000
_cell.length_b   1.000
_cell.length_c   1.000
_cell.angle_alpha   90.00
_cell.angle_beta   90.00
_cell.angle_gamma   90.00
#
_symmetry.space_group_name_H-M   'P 1'
#
loop_
_entity.id
_entity.type
_entity.pdbx_description
1 polymer ?
#
loop_
_entity_poly.entity_id
_entity_poly.type
_entity_poly.pdbx_seq_one_letter_code
_entity_poly.pdbx_strand_id
1 'polypeptide(L)'
;MHPVSLLALLTSTASAATIHPRQSTVNQAVIPKSFGVTAGAGRDTIQVGSCVGANNKPIPCFCPPAPNSPDFLGKLTKALTDGFIFSRAQVAIPITLAKFNDAADTSVETNKLRATAMIQVLQNFNLTQQGVGCPGVSAPVLGVMQTTGRADGDASALGNSG
;
A
#
# COMPACT_ATOMS: atom_id res chain seq x y z
N MET A 1 18.31 22.14 73.52
CA MET A 1 17.03 22.27 72.80
C MET A 1 17.34 22.11 71.32
N HIS A 2 16.82 21.04 70.71
CA HIS A 2 17.21 20.54 69.38
C HIS A 2 16.58 21.37 68.24
N PRO A 3 17.25 21.52 67.09
CA PRO A 3 16.60 22.00 65.86
C PRO A 3 15.87 20.83 65.17
N VAL A 4 14.60 21.06 64.82
CA VAL A 4 13.77 20.14 64.02
C VAL A 4 14.03 20.45 62.54
N SER A 5 14.55 19.48 61.80
CA SER A 5 14.80 19.57 60.37
C SER A 5 13.63 18.92 59.62
N LEU A 6 12.89 19.71 58.84
CA LEU A 6 11.82 19.24 57.95
C LEU A 6 12.42 18.82 56.59
N LEU A 7 12.38 17.53 56.29
CA LEU A 7 12.63 17.00 54.94
C LEU A 7 11.32 16.95 54.16
N ALA A 8 11.21 17.74 53.07
CA ALA A 8 10.11 17.66 52.12
C ALA A 8 10.43 16.61 51.03
N LEU A 9 9.60 15.57 50.91
CA LEU A 9 9.66 14.60 49.81
C LEU A 9 8.94 15.17 48.58
N LEU A 10 9.68 15.38 47.49
CA LEU A 10 9.13 15.63 46.16
C LEU A 10 8.96 14.29 45.43
N THR A 11 7.71 13.88 45.21
CA THR A 11 7.37 12.70 44.40
C THR A 11 7.25 13.09 42.92
N SER A 12 8.27 12.75 42.14
CA SER A 12 8.25 12.94 40.68
C SER A 12 7.49 11.81 39.99
N THR A 13 6.34 12.11 39.39
CA THR A 13 5.61 11.19 38.50
C THR A 13 6.25 11.22 37.11
N ALA A 14 6.94 10.15 36.74
CA ALA A 14 7.46 9.96 35.39
C ALA A 14 6.35 9.44 34.45
N SER A 15 6.00 10.22 33.43
CA SER A 15 5.14 9.76 32.34
C SER A 15 5.95 8.87 31.40
N ALA A 16 5.59 7.58 31.31
CA ALA A 16 6.18 6.66 30.35
C ALA A 16 5.70 7.02 28.93
N ALA A 17 6.59 7.54 28.09
CA ALA A 17 6.35 7.66 26.66
C ALA A 17 6.30 6.23 26.07
N THR A 18 5.14 5.83 25.56
CA THR A 18 5.00 4.59 24.77
C THR A 18 5.84 4.72 23.50
N ILE A 19 7.01 4.07 23.50
CA ILE A 19 7.84 3.89 22.31
C ILE A 19 7.09 2.93 21.37
N HIS A 20 6.34 3.47 20.42
CA HIS A 20 5.86 2.67 19.30
C HIS A 20 7.06 2.33 18.41
N PRO A 21 7.30 1.04 18.09
CA PRO A 21 8.34 0.69 17.14
C PRO A 21 8.07 1.42 15.83
N ARG A 22 9.01 2.27 15.41
CA ARG A 22 8.95 2.94 14.11
C ARG A 22 9.05 1.86 13.05
N GLN A 23 7.93 1.52 12.43
CA GLN A 23 7.94 0.57 11.33
C GLN A 23 8.64 1.22 10.14
N SER A 24 9.73 0.60 9.69
CA SER A 24 10.56 1.11 8.59
C SER A 24 10.17 0.52 7.23
N THR A 25 9.27 -0.46 7.21
CA THR A 25 8.83 -1.17 6.00
C THR A 25 7.33 -1.44 6.05
N VAL A 26 6.76 -1.73 4.89
CA VAL A 26 5.34 -2.08 4.76
C VAL A 26 5.05 -3.47 5.33
N ASN A 27 3.94 -3.59 6.06
CA ASN A 27 3.39 -4.84 6.55
C ASN A 27 2.69 -5.60 5.40
N GLN A 28 3.26 -6.72 4.97
CA GLN A 28 2.70 -7.51 3.87
C GLN A 28 1.39 -8.24 4.23
N ALA A 29 1.02 -8.32 5.51
CA ALA A 29 -0.23 -8.95 5.91
C ALA A 29 -1.47 -8.17 5.47
N VAL A 30 -1.33 -6.85 5.24
CA VAL A 30 -2.43 -5.98 4.77
C VAL A 30 -2.44 -5.77 3.25
N ILE A 31 -1.54 -6.43 2.52
CA ILE A 31 -1.48 -6.42 1.05
C ILE A 31 -2.17 -7.68 0.53
N PRO A 32 -3.04 -7.57 -0.49
CA PRO A 32 -3.62 -8.74 -1.15
C PRO A 32 -2.55 -9.72 -1.63
N LYS A 33 -2.82 -11.03 -1.51
CA LYS A 33 -1.90 -12.09 -1.95
C LYS A 33 -1.71 -12.12 -3.48
N SER A 34 -2.70 -11.62 -4.22
CA SER A 34 -2.69 -11.47 -5.67
C SER A 34 -3.34 -10.15 -6.06
N PHE A 35 -2.95 -9.60 -7.21
CA PHE A 35 -3.63 -8.47 -7.83
C PHE A 35 -4.70 -8.87 -8.85
N GLY A 36 -4.86 -10.18 -9.11
CA GLY A 36 -5.90 -10.73 -10.00
C GLY A 36 -5.52 -10.82 -11.48
N VAL A 37 -4.35 -10.30 -11.86
CA VAL A 37 -3.74 -10.48 -13.19
C VAL A 37 -2.30 -10.91 -12.97
N THR A 38 -1.81 -11.82 -13.82
CA THR A 38 -0.42 -12.29 -13.81
C THR A 38 0.37 -11.58 -14.90
N ALA A 39 1.55 -11.06 -14.58
CA ALA A 39 2.43 -10.45 -15.58
C ALA A 39 2.78 -11.43 -16.70
N GLY A 40 2.84 -10.93 -17.93
CA GLY A 40 3.13 -11.72 -19.12
C GLY A 40 1.95 -12.55 -19.66
N ALA A 41 0.81 -12.59 -18.97
CA ALA A 41 -0.33 -13.39 -19.38
C ALA A 41 -0.96 -12.90 -20.69
N GLY A 42 -1.30 -13.83 -21.58
CA GLY A 42 -1.99 -13.53 -22.84
C GLY A 42 -1.19 -12.63 -23.79
N ARG A 43 0.14 -12.70 -23.74
CA ARG A 43 1.01 -11.93 -24.63
C ARG A 43 0.58 -12.04 -26.09
N ASP A 44 0.48 -10.88 -26.76
CA ASP A 44 0.16 -10.73 -28.18
C ASP A 44 -1.23 -11.27 -28.59
N THR A 45 -2.11 -11.60 -27.64
CA THR A 45 -3.45 -12.16 -27.93
C THR A 45 -4.51 -11.11 -28.24
N ILE A 46 -4.49 -9.96 -27.55
CA ILE A 46 -5.42 -8.83 -27.78
C ILE A 46 -4.80 -7.77 -28.69
N GLN A 47 -3.52 -7.47 -28.49
CA GLN A 47 -2.75 -6.52 -29.29
C GLN A 47 -1.27 -6.91 -29.27
N VAL A 48 -0.62 -6.90 -30.43
CA VAL A 48 0.83 -7.14 -30.56
C VAL A 48 1.61 -6.15 -29.70
N GLY A 49 2.60 -6.65 -28.95
CA GLY A 49 3.41 -5.91 -27.99
C GLY A 49 2.76 -5.72 -26.62
N SER A 50 1.61 -6.35 -26.34
CA SER A 50 0.88 -6.20 -25.08
C SER A 50 0.50 -7.54 -24.45
N CYS A 51 0.07 -7.49 -23.19
CA CYS A 51 -0.48 -8.60 -22.43
C CYS A 51 -1.92 -8.29 -22.02
N VAL A 52 -2.63 -9.28 -21.47
CA VAL A 52 -4.05 -9.18 -21.14
C VAL A 52 -4.25 -8.77 -19.68
N GLY A 53 -4.89 -7.63 -19.48
CA GLY A 53 -5.41 -7.19 -18.19
C GLY A 53 -6.89 -7.51 -18.03
N ALA A 54 -7.48 -7.05 -16.94
CA ALA A 54 -8.91 -7.22 -16.68
C ALA A 54 -9.78 -6.68 -17.83
N ASN A 55 -10.91 -7.34 -18.08
CA ASN A 55 -11.86 -6.98 -19.15
C ASN A 55 -11.22 -6.93 -20.54
N ASN A 56 -10.27 -7.84 -20.82
CA ASN A 56 -9.54 -7.95 -22.09
C ASN A 56 -8.88 -6.63 -22.53
N LYS A 57 -8.41 -5.82 -21.58
CA LYS A 57 -7.71 -4.57 -21.88
C LYS A 57 -6.21 -4.81 -22.03
N PRO A 58 -5.56 -4.25 -23.06
CA PRO A 58 -4.13 -4.41 -23.25
C PRO A 58 -3.37 -3.69 -22.13
N ILE A 59 -2.35 -4.36 -21.58
CA ILE A 59 -1.45 -3.84 -20.55
C ILE A 59 0.01 -4.11 -20.92
N PRO A 60 0.98 -3.36 -20.35
CA PRO A 60 2.38 -3.72 -20.47
C PRO A 60 2.64 -5.11 -19.88
N CYS A 61 3.44 -5.94 -20.56
CA CYS A 61 3.67 -7.32 -20.13
C CYS A 61 4.43 -7.47 -18.80
N PHE A 62 5.09 -6.41 -18.32
CA PHE A 62 5.69 -6.40 -16.98
C PHE A 62 4.67 -6.15 -15.86
N CYS A 63 3.40 -5.87 -16.19
CA CYS A 63 2.36 -5.52 -15.23
C CYS A 63 1.39 -6.67 -14.94
N PRO A 64 0.91 -6.78 -13.68
CA PRO A 64 1.42 -6.07 -12.51
C PRO A 64 2.72 -6.70 -11.96
N PRO A 65 3.55 -5.97 -11.21
CA PRO A 65 4.55 -6.59 -10.34
C PRO A 65 3.86 -7.50 -9.31
N ALA A 66 4.57 -8.49 -8.79
CA ALA A 66 4.03 -9.34 -7.73
C ALA A 66 3.79 -8.53 -6.43
N PRO A 67 2.69 -8.78 -5.67
CA PRO A 67 2.38 -8.01 -4.46
C PRO A 67 3.46 -8.07 -3.36
N ASN A 68 4.26 -9.14 -3.34
CA ASN A 68 5.37 -9.33 -2.42
C ASN A 68 6.75 -9.04 -3.05
N SER A 69 6.80 -8.46 -4.25
CA SER A 69 8.08 -8.18 -4.91
C SER A 69 8.85 -7.08 -4.15
N PRO A 70 10.18 -7.22 -3.97
CA PRO A 70 10.99 -6.22 -3.27
C PRO A 70 10.88 -4.82 -3.88
N ASP A 71 10.77 -4.74 -5.21
CA ASP A 71 10.66 -3.45 -5.92
C ASP A 71 9.33 -2.73 -5.60
N PHE A 72 8.21 -3.46 -5.62
CA PHE A 72 6.91 -2.91 -5.22
C PHE A 72 6.89 -2.50 -3.75
N LEU A 73 7.36 -3.36 -2.86
CA LEU A 73 7.38 -3.07 -1.42
C LEU A 73 8.30 -1.89 -1.09
N GLY A 74 9.44 -1.78 -1.76
CA GLY A 74 10.37 -0.65 -1.59
C GLY A 74 9.75 0.67 -2.03
N LYS A 75 9.12 0.70 -3.21
CA LYS A 75 8.45 1.90 -3.74
C LYS A 75 7.25 2.31 -2.88
N LEU A 76 6.44 1.34 -2.44
CA LEU A 76 5.30 1.59 -1.55
C LEU A 76 5.75 2.10 -0.18
N THR A 77 6.78 1.50 0.41
CA THR A 77 7.37 1.96 1.68
C THR A 77 7.85 3.40 1.54
N LYS A 78 8.60 3.72 0.48
CA LYS A 78 9.08 5.08 0.22
C LYS A 78 7.93 6.07 0.08
N ALA A 79 6.93 5.76 -0.74
CA ALA A 79 5.79 6.65 -0.94
C ALA A 79 4.98 6.91 0.34
N LEU A 80 4.75 5.87 1.15
CA LEU A 80 4.06 5.98 2.44
C LEU A 80 4.87 6.75 3.50
N THR A 81 6.20 6.66 3.43
CA THR A 81 7.12 7.39 4.33
C THR A 81 7.20 8.87 3.94
N ASP A 82 7.31 9.13 2.65
CA ASP A 82 7.44 10.48 2.10
C ASP A 82 6.09 11.23 2.08
N GLY A 83 4.98 10.49 2.06
CA GLY A 83 3.63 11.03 1.88
C GLY A 83 3.30 11.38 0.42
N PHE A 84 4.20 11.09 -0.54
CA PHE A 84 4.04 11.36 -1.95
C PHE A 84 4.76 10.32 -2.84
N ILE A 85 4.31 10.15 -4.08
CA ILE A 85 4.96 9.25 -5.06
C ILE A 85 6.28 9.83 -5.60
N PHE A 86 6.31 11.14 -5.90
CA PHE A 86 7.48 11.84 -6.45
C PHE A 86 7.93 12.95 -5.51
N SER A 87 9.26 13.07 -5.32
CA SER A 87 9.89 14.21 -4.65
C SER A 87 9.35 15.50 -5.28
N ARG A 88 8.64 16.32 -4.48
CA ARG A 88 7.89 17.56 -4.82
C ARG A 88 6.35 17.47 -4.81
N ALA A 89 5.75 16.55 -4.06
CA ALA A 89 4.34 16.62 -3.67
C ALA A 89 3.32 16.65 -4.84
N GLN A 90 3.62 15.99 -5.96
CA GLN A 90 2.73 15.98 -7.12
C GLN A 90 1.53 15.04 -6.96
N VAL A 91 1.75 13.91 -6.26
CA VAL A 91 0.70 12.91 -5.99
C VAL A 91 0.82 12.52 -4.53
N ALA A 92 -0.09 13.05 -3.70
CA ALA A 92 -0.15 12.74 -2.29
C ALA A 92 -0.66 11.31 -2.05
N ILE A 93 -0.05 10.64 -1.10
CA ILE A 93 -0.48 9.33 -0.62
C ILE A 93 -1.50 9.53 0.50
N PRO A 94 -2.69 8.90 0.43
CA PRO A 94 -3.81 9.25 1.29
C PRO A 94 -3.75 8.60 2.68
N ILE A 95 -2.67 7.90 3.01
CA ILE A 95 -2.50 7.13 4.25
C ILE A 95 -1.03 7.10 4.68
N THR A 96 -0.75 7.24 5.97
CA THR A 96 0.62 7.16 6.49
C THR A 96 1.10 5.71 6.55
N LEU A 97 2.42 5.49 6.59
CA LEU A 97 2.99 4.14 6.79
C LEU A 97 2.45 3.46 8.06
N ALA A 98 2.34 4.20 9.17
CA ALA A 98 1.81 3.68 10.42
C ALA A 98 0.36 3.21 10.28
N LYS A 99 -0.50 4.02 9.65
CA LYS A 99 -1.92 3.67 9.45
C LYS A 99 -2.08 2.55 8.43
N PHE A 100 -1.27 2.54 7.37
CA PHE A 100 -1.26 1.47 6.39
C PHE A 100 -0.99 0.13 7.05
N ASN A 101 0.04 0.06 7.90
CA ASN A 101 0.52 -1.19 8.49
C ASN A 101 -0.32 -1.74 9.66
N ASP A 102 -1.27 -0.96 10.17
CA ASP A 102 -2.14 -1.34 11.29
C ASP A 102 -3.10 -2.48 10.88
N ALA A 103 -2.64 -3.72 10.96
CA ALA A 103 -3.41 -4.90 10.59
C ALA A 103 -4.66 -5.13 11.46
N ALA A 104 -4.75 -4.50 12.64
CA ALA A 104 -5.94 -4.57 13.47
C ALA A 104 -7.07 -3.68 12.91
N ASP A 105 -6.73 -2.60 12.21
CA ASP A 105 -7.72 -1.79 11.50
C ASP A 105 -8.14 -2.46 10.19
N THR A 106 -9.32 -3.08 10.25
CA THR A 106 -10.00 -3.74 9.14
C THR A 106 -11.17 -2.91 8.59
N SER A 107 -11.25 -1.63 8.95
CA SER A 107 -12.34 -0.76 8.50
C SER A 107 -12.35 -0.61 6.97
N VAL A 108 -13.55 -0.48 6.42
CA VAL A 108 -13.79 -0.25 4.99
C VAL A 108 -12.95 0.93 4.50
N GLU A 109 -12.95 2.04 5.24
CA GLU A 109 -12.23 3.25 4.85
C GLU A 109 -10.72 3.02 4.78
N THR A 110 -10.12 2.44 5.83
CA THR A 110 -8.68 2.15 5.83
C THR A 110 -8.30 1.23 4.67
N ASN A 111 -9.12 0.23 4.35
CA ASN A 111 -8.86 -0.65 3.21
C ASN A 111 -8.95 0.08 1.86
N LYS A 112 -9.89 1.01 1.70
CA LYS A 112 -9.97 1.85 0.49
C LYS A 112 -8.73 2.73 0.34
N LEU A 113 -8.24 3.30 1.44
CA LEU A 113 -7.02 4.12 1.46
C LEU A 113 -5.77 3.29 1.15
N ARG A 114 -5.65 2.08 1.72
CA ARG A 114 -4.58 1.11 1.37
C ARG A 114 -4.58 0.79 -0.11
N ALA A 115 -5.75 0.45 -0.67
CA ALA A 115 -5.90 0.16 -2.10
C ALA A 115 -5.52 1.36 -2.97
N THR A 116 -5.96 2.56 -2.59
CA THR A 116 -5.63 3.79 -3.31
C THR A 116 -4.13 4.05 -3.33
N ALA A 117 -3.44 3.91 -2.18
CA ALA A 117 -1.99 4.06 -2.11
C ALA A 117 -1.25 3.04 -2.99
N MET A 118 -1.67 1.76 -2.96
CA MET A 118 -1.09 0.72 -3.82
C MET A 118 -1.32 1.01 -5.31
N ILE A 119 -2.52 1.44 -5.70
CA ILE A 119 -2.85 1.81 -7.08
C ILE A 119 -1.99 3.00 -7.55
N GLN A 120 -1.83 4.04 -6.71
CA GLN A 120 -0.99 5.19 -7.04
C GLN A 120 0.47 4.78 -7.28
N VAL A 121 1.00 3.85 -6.49
CA VAL A 121 2.34 3.28 -6.69
C VAL A 121 2.42 2.49 -7.99
N LEU A 122 1.42 1.65 -8.29
CA LEU A 122 1.37 0.89 -9.53
C LEU A 122 1.31 1.80 -10.76
N GLN A 123 0.44 2.80 -10.76
CA GLN A 123 0.30 3.75 -11.89
C GLN A 123 1.56 4.58 -12.14
N ASN A 124 2.48 4.62 -11.17
CA ASN A 124 3.75 5.33 -11.27
C ASN A 124 4.95 4.38 -11.06
N PHE A 125 4.78 3.07 -11.29
CA PHE A 125 5.76 2.07 -10.91
C PHE A 125 7.16 2.30 -11.50
N ASN A 126 7.24 2.87 -12.71
CA ASN A 126 8.53 3.15 -13.34
C ASN A 126 9.26 4.33 -12.67
N LEU A 127 8.59 5.23 -11.94
CA LEU A 127 9.14 6.37 -11.15
C LEU A 127 10.17 7.28 -11.85
N THR A 128 10.56 7.01 -13.09
CA THR A 128 11.39 7.86 -13.94
C THR A 128 10.56 8.92 -14.66
N GLN A 129 9.28 8.62 -14.89
CA GLN A 129 8.30 9.50 -15.52
C GLN A 129 6.94 9.35 -14.84
N GLN A 130 6.29 10.48 -14.53
CA GLN A 130 4.95 10.49 -13.96
C GLN A 130 3.94 9.84 -14.91
N GLY A 131 3.04 9.00 -14.38
CA GLY A 131 2.04 8.29 -15.16
C GLY A 131 2.58 7.12 -15.99
N VAL A 132 3.87 6.79 -15.88
CA VAL A 132 4.46 5.61 -16.53
C VAL A 132 4.54 4.49 -15.50
N GLY A 133 3.63 3.54 -15.61
CA GLY A 133 3.52 2.41 -14.71
C GLY A 133 2.49 1.39 -15.17
N CYS A 134 1.94 0.68 -14.21
CA CYS A 134 0.92 -0.32 -14.41
C CYS A 134 -0.49 0.28 -14.30
N PRO A 135 -1.33 0.18 -15.35
CA PRO A 135 -2.68 0.71 -15.33
C PRO A 135 -3.56 -0.07 -14.33
N GLY A 136 -4.62 0.55 -13.80
CA GLY A 136 -5.48 -0.09 -12.79
C GLY A 136 -6.08 -1.44 -13.24
N VAL A 137 -6.29 -1.63 -14.54
CA VAL A 137 -6.76 -2.92 -15.11
C VAL A 137 -5.75 -4.05 -15.01
N SER A 138 -4.48 -3.78 -14.66
CA SER A 138 -3.52 -4.82 -14.30
C SER A 138 -3.63 -5.27 -12.84
N ALA A 139 -4.47 -4.63 -12.02
CA ALA A 139 -4.64 -4.98 -10.62
C ALA A 139 -6.12 -4.89 -10.18
N PRO A 140 -7.04 -5.66 -10.81
CA PRO A 140 -8.47 -5.59 -10.54
C PRO A 140 -8.85 -5.82 -9.07
N VAL A 141 -8.10 -6.64 -8.33
CA VAL A 141 -8.33 -6.85 -6.89
C VAL A 141 -8.23 -5.54 -6.12
N LEU A 142 -7.24 -4.71 -6.44
CA LEU A 142 -7.10 -3.39 -5.81
C LEU A 142 -8.22 -2.45 -6.22
N GLY A 143 -8.71 -2.51 -7.46
CA GLY A 143 -9.86 -1.72 -7.91
C GLY A 143 -11.13 -2.04 -7.11
N VAL A 144 -11.36 -3.32 -6.80
CA VAL A 144 -12.47 -3.72 -5.92
C VAL A 144 -12.23 -3.34 -4.47
N MET A 145 -11.01 -3.50 -3.95
CA MET A 145 -10.67 -3.06 -2.59
C MET A 145 -10.84 -1.54 -2.43
N GLN A 146 -10.50 -0.75 -3.46
CA GLN A 146 -10.66 0.71 -3.47
C GLN A 146 -12.13 1.15 -3.46
N THR A 147 -13.02 0.40 -4.11
CA THR A 147 -14.44 0.74 -4.20
C THR A 147 -15.26 0.19 -3.03
N THR A 148 -14.92 -1.00 -2.55
CA THR A 148 -15.71 -1.75 -1.55
C THR A 148 -15.07 -1.78 -0.16
N GLY A 149 -13.76 -1.53 -0.05
CA GLY A 149 -13.01 -1.73 1.20
C GLY A 149 -12.79 -3.19 1.58
N ARG A 150 -13.10 -4.16 0.70
CA ARG A 150 -12.90 -5.59 0.96
C ARG A 150 -11.58 -6.03 0.33
N ALA A 151 -10.68 -6.58 1.13
CA ALA A 151 -9.41 -7.16 0.68
C ALA A 151 -9.58 -8.60 0.15
N ASP A 152 -10.68 -9.28 0.53
CA ASP A 152 -10.97 -10.69 0.26
C ASP A 152 -11.55 -10.96 -1.14
N GLY A 153 -11.23 -10.12 -2.11
CA GLY A 153 -11.54 -10.38 -3.50
C GLY A 153 -10.64 -11.49 -4.04
N ASP A 154 -10.86 -12.73 -3.58
CA ASP A 154 -10.47 -13.91 -4.33
C ASP A 154 -10.80 -13.65 -5.80
N ALA A 155 -9.82 -13.87 -6.67
CA ALA A 155 -9.91 -13.62 -8.10
C ALA A 155 -11.20 -14.19 -8.75
N SER A 156 -11.82 -15.17 -8.08
CA SER A 156 -13.12 -15.79 -8.38
C SER A 156 -14.31 -14.84 -8.41
N ALA A 157 -14.30 -13.71 -7.68
CA ALA A 157 -15.40 -12.72 -7.69
C ALA A 157 -15.24 -11.63 -8.76
N LEU A 158 -14.09 -11.55 -9.42
CA LEU A 158 -13.72 -10.48 -10.37
C LEU A 158 -13.99 -10.82 -11.84
N GLY A 159 -14.66 -11.94 -12.12
CA GLY A 159 -15.19 -12.21 -13.45
C GLY A 159 -14.15 -12.40 -14.55
N ASN A 160 -13.01 -13.02 -14.26
CA ASN A 160 -12.22 -13.68 -15.31
C ASN A 160 -12.68 -15.13 -15.45
N SER A 161 -13.92 -15.28 -15.90
CA SER A 161 -14.40 -16.49 -16.59
C SER A 161 -14.41 -16.14 -18.07
N GLY A 162 -13.36 -16.56 -18.77
CA GLY A 162 -13.16 -16.38 -20.20
C GLY A 162 -11.82 -16.97 -20.58
#